data_AF-S4PVH5-F1
#
_entry.id   AF-S4PVH5-F1
#
_cell.length_a   1.000
_cell.length_b   1.000
_cell.length_c   1.000
_cell.angle_alpha   90.00
_cell.angle_beta   90.00
_cell.angle_gamma   90.00
#
_symmetry.space_group_name_H-M   'P 1'
#
loop_
_entity.id
_entity.type
_entity.pdbx_description
1 polymer ?
#
loop_
_entity_poly.entity_id
_entity_poly.type
_entity_poly.pdbx_seq_one_letter_code
_entity_poly.pdbx_strand_id
1 'polypeptide(L)'
;MTLKTFHFAGVASMNITQGVPRVKEIINASKNISTPIITAELIHPLDQEFARRVKGRVEKTTLGEITTYIDEVYLPHECFLLVRLDAERIRLLCLEVNVHSIVYSICTSKLKVKPANVQAVSEWAIKVYADPGKHGGWLNMALQQLARQLPAVVVKGLTRVSRAVIACDDSGSINRYKLCVEGDGLRDVIATYGIDGRKTSSNNILEVYQTLGIEAAATTIMSEIEAVMAGHGMA
;
A
#
# COMPACT_ATOMS: atom_id res chain seq x y z
N MET A 1 0.49 -33.87 -3.71
CA MET A 1 0.00 -32.47 -3.70
C MET A 1 -1.52 -32.44 -3.70
N THR A 2 -2.15 -31.76 -2.74
CA THR A 2 -3.61 -31.53 -2.74
C THR A 2 -3.96 -30.28 -3.56
N LEU A 3 -5.16 -30.26 -4.15
CA LEU A 3 -5.59 -29.26 -5.16
C LEU A 3 -5.89 -27.85 -4.63
N LYS A 4 -5.92 -27.66 -3.30
CA LYS A 4 -6.09 -26.36 -2.65
C LYS A 4 -5.39 -26.37 -1.31
N THR A 5 -4.26 -25.68 -1.21
CA THR A 5 -3.63 -25.41 0.08
C THR A 5 -3.28 -23.93 0.14
N PHE A 6 -3.90 -23.23 1.09
CA PHE A 6 -3.39 -21.95 1.57
C PHE A 6 -2.51 -22.26 2.76
N HIS A 7 -1.31 -21.71 2.79
CA HIS A 7 -0.43 -21.74 3.95
C HIS A 7 -0.04 -20.32 4.34
N PHE A 8 0.28 -20.15 5.62
CA PHE A 8 0.75 -18.88 6.15
C PHE A 8 2.23 -18.67 5.81
N ALA A 9 2.59 -17.45 5.42
CA ALA A 9 3.94 -17.03 5.04
C ALA A 9 4.95 -16.97 6.20
N GLY A 10 4.91 -17.92 7.14
CA GLY A 10 5.57 -17.77 8.44
C GLY A 10 4.99 -16.65 9.32
N VAL A 11 3.92 -15.99 8.85
CA VAL A 11 3.15 -14.97 9.56
C VAL A 11 1.69 -15.36 9.46
N ALA A 12 1.01 -15.54 10.60
CA ALA A 12 -0.36 -16.05 10.70
C ALA A 12 -1.44 -15.21 9.99
N SER A 13 -1.08 -14.09 9.37
CA SER A 13 -2.01 -13.13 8.77
C SER A 13 -1.92 -13.00 7.25
N MET A 14 -1.00 -13.69 6.57
CA MET A 14 -0.82 -13.61 5.11
C MET A 14 -0.99 -14.98 4.46
N ASN A 15 -1.99 -15.09 3.60
CA ASN A 15 -2.28 -16.30 2.84
C ASN A 15 -1.42 -16.33 1.57
N ILE A 16 -0.73 -17.44 1.32
CA ILE A 16 0.04 -17.67 0.09
C ILE A 16 -0.61 -18.81 -0.71
N THR A 17 -0.68 -18.65 -2.04
CA THR A 17 -0.97 -19.75 -2.97
C THR A 17 0.13 -20.81 -2.93
N GLN A 18 -0.25 -22.06 -2.63
CA GLN A 18 0.69 -23.18 -2.56
C GLN A 18 0.23 -24.36 -3.42
N GLY A 19 1.13 -25.31 -3.64
CA GLY A 19 0.86 -26.55 -4.37
C GLY A 19 0.68 -26.34 -5.88
N VAL A 20 -0.21 -27.13 -6.50
CA VAL A 20 -0.43 -27.14 -7.95
C VAL A 20 -0.82 -25.76 -8.51
N PRO A 21 -1.71 -24.97 -7.87
CA PRO A 21 -2.02 -23.62 -8.33
C PRO A 21 -0.78 -22.72 -8.44
N ARG A 22 0.15 -22.80 -7.47
CA ARG A 22 1.37 -22.00 -7.48
C ARG A 22 2.35 -22.46 -8.57
N VAL A 23 2.56 -23.76 -8.71
CA VAL A 23 3.36 -24.33 -9.80
C VAL A 23 2.81 -23.90 -11.17
N LYS A 24 1.49 -23.87 -11.33
CA LYS A 24 0.83 -23.38 -12.54
C LYS A 24 1.09 -21.88 -12.79
N GLU A 25 1.08 -21.04 -11.76
CA GLU A 25 1.41 -19.62 -11.88
C GLU A 25 2.85 -19.41 -12.37
N ILE A 26 3.80 -20.17 -11.80
CA ILE A 26 5.24 -20.11 -12.11
C ILE A 26 5.51 -20.58 -13.55
N ILE A 27 5.05 -21.77 -13.93
CA ILE A 27 5.30 -22.35 -15.27
C ILE A 27 4.70 -21.49 -16.39
N ASN A 28 3.52 -20.92 -16.15
CA ASN A 28 2.88 -20.06 -17.15
C ASN A 28 3.46 -18.64 -17.19
N ALA A 29 4.42 -18.29 -16.32
CA ALA A 29 4.96 -16.94 -16.18
C ALA A 29 3.85 -15.87 -16.10
N SER A 30 2.84 -16.13 -15.25
CA SER A 30 1.64 -15.31 -15.17
C SER A 30 1.96 -13.88 -14.76
N LYS A 31 1.45 -12.88 -15.49
CA LYS A 31 1.73 -11.46 -15.19
C LYS A 31 1.14 -11.02 -13.84
N ASN A 32 -0.07 -11.48 -13.56
CA ASN A 32 -0.79 -11.21 -12.33
C ASN A 32 -0.99 -12.54 -11.61
N ILE A 33 -0.46 -12.64 -10.39
CA ILE A 33 -0.61 -13.81 -9.52
C ILE A 33 -1.64 -13.52 -8.44
N SER A 34 -2.19 -14.55 -7.82
CA SER A 34 -3.32 -14.40 -6.90
C SER A 34 -2.91 -13.77 -5.56
N THR A 35 -1.71 -14.08 -5.07
CA THR A 35 -1.18 -13.57 -3.78
C THR A 35 0.26 -13.08 -3.97
N PRO A 36 0.46 -11.90 -4.59
CA PRO A 36 1.78 -11.32 -4.72
C PRO A 36 2.27 -10.83 -3.35
N ILE A 37 3.48 -11.27 -2.97
CA ILE A 37 4.12 -10.91 -1.72
C ILE A 37 5.56 -10.48 -2.00
N ILE A 38 5.91 -9.32 -1.46
CA ILE A 38 7.25 -8.79 -1.41
C ILE A 38 7.75 -8.90 0.03
N THR A 39 8.86 -9.61 0.23
CA THR A 39 9.53 -9.69 1.54
C THR A 39 10.64 -8.65 1.56
N ALA A 40 10.39 -7.55 2.27
CA ALA A 40 11.30 -6.41 2.38
C ALA A 40 12.10 -6.48 3.68
N GLU A 41 13.42 -6.52 3.54
CA GLU A 41 14.35 -6.44 4.67
C GLU A 41 14.53 -4.98 5.10
N LEU A 42 14.66 -4.73 6.40
CA LEU A 42 14.82 -3.38 6.93
C LEU A 42 16.31 -3.04 7.09
N ILE A 43 16.67 -1.77 6.87
CA ILE A 43 18.04 -1.28 7.13
C ILE A 43 18.38 -1.40 8.63
N HIS A 44 17.41 -1.13 9.49
CA HIS A 44 17.52 -1.28 10.95
C HIS A 44 16.52 -2.33 11.45
N PRO A 45 16.84 -3.64 11.32
CA PRO A 45 15.91 -4.72 11.63
C PRO A 45 15.69 -4.93 13.13
N LEU A 46 16.45 -4.27 14.00
CA LEU A 46 16.32 -4.41 15.45
C LEU A 46 15.36 -3.37 16.07
N ASP A 47 15.02 -2.33 15.32
CA ASP A 47 14.19 -1.22 15.80
C ASP A 47 12.74 -1.39 15.33
N GLN A 48 11.86 -1.71 16.27
CA GLN A 48 10.43 -1.88 15.99
C GLN A 48 9.74 -0.57 15.58
N GLU A 49 10.16 0.57 16.14
CA GLU A 49 9.58 1.88 15.79
C GLU A 49 10.01 2.28 14.37
N PHE A 50 11.25 1.99 14.00
CA PHE A 50 11.71 2.10 12.62
C PHE A 50 10.87 1.24 11.67
N ALA A 51 10.62 -0.03 12.02
CA ALA A 51 9.76 -0.90 11.23
C ALA A 51 8.34 -0.33 11.03
N ARG A 52 7.75 0.28 12.07
CA ARG A 52 6.44 0.95 11.97
C ARG A 52 6.46 2.16 11.04
N ARG A 53 7.51 2.99 11.10
CA ARG A 53 7.68 4.13 10.18
C ARG A 53 7.83 3.68 8.72
N VAL A 54 8.68 2.68 8.47
CA VAL A 54 8.87 2.14 7.11
C VAL A 54 7.58 1.51 6.60
N LYS A 55 6.86 0.78 7.46
CA LYS A 55 5.52 0.26 7.15
C LYS A 55 4.58 1.38 6.67
N GLY A 56 4.50 2.50 7.38
CA GLY A 56 3.65 3.64 7.00
C GLY A 56 4.06 4.36 5.71
N ARG A 57 5.29 4.16 5.22
CA ARG A 57 5.74 4.66 3.91
C ARG A 57 5.36 3.75 2.75
N VAL A 58 5.16 2.45 3.02
CA VAL A 58 4.89 1.42 2.02
C VAL A 58 3.40 1.11 1.91
N GLU A 59 2.75 0.89 3.05
CA GLU A 59 1.33 0.56 3.11
C GLU A 59 0.49 1.74 2.61
N LYS A 60 -0.44 1.45 1.69
CA LYS A 60 -1.34 2.46 1.13
C LYS A 60 -2.28 2.96 2.20
N THR A 61 -2.17 4.24 2.55
CA THR A 61 -3.11 4.92 3.44
C THR A 61 -4.01 5.84 2.62
N THR A 62 -5.32 5.69 2.81
CA THR A 62 -6.32 6.52 2.14
C THR A 62 -6.75 7.69 3.03
N LEU A 63 -7.28 8.76 2.43
CA LEU A 63 -7.75 9.94 3.16
C LEU A 63 -8.85 9.55 4.15
N GLY A 64 -9.77 8.67 3.74
CA GLY A 64 -10.86 8.19 4.60
C GLY A 64 -10.38 7.55 5.90
N GLU A 65 -9.27 6.82 5.85
CA GLU A 65 -8.68 6.17 7.03
C GLU A 65 -8.18 7.18 8.06
N ILE A 66 -7.62 8.32 7.60
CA ILE A 66 -7.02 9.35 8.48
C ILE A 66 -7.97 10.52 8.76
N THR A 67 -9.24 10.42 8.38
CA THR A 67 -10.26 11.45 8.66
C THR A 67 -11.22 11.04 9.77
N THR A 68 -11.64 12.00 10.57
CA THR A 68 -12.73 11.84 11.54
C THR A 68 -14.08 11.88 10.83
N TYR A 69 -14.28 12.87 9.96
CA TYR A 69 -15.49 13.03 9.16
C TYR A 69 -15.21 13.87 7.90
N ILE A 70 -16.10 13.73 6.92
CA ILE A 70 -16.15 14.53 5.70
C ILE A 70 -17.59 14.98 5.52
N ASP A 71 -17.85 16.26 5.78
CA ASP A 71 -19.21 16.81 5.81
C ASP A 71 -19.43 17.82 4.69
N GLU A 72 -20.64 17.83 4.14
CA GLU A 72 -21.10 18.86 3.21
C GLU A 72 -21.58 20.08 4.00
N VAL A 73 -20.94 21.22 3.77
CA VAL A 73 -21.29 22.49 4.42
C VAL A 73 -21.92 23.42 3.38
N TYR A 74 -23.15 23.84 3.66
CA TYR A 74 -23.93 24.75 2.84
C TYR A 74 -24.10 26.08 3.58
N LEU A 75 -23.41 27.12 3.10
CA LEU A 75 -23.54 28.49 3.60
C LEU A 75 -24.22 29.36 2.53
N PRO A 76 -24.77 30.54 2.90
CA PRO A 76 -25.48 31.42 1.95
C PRO A 76 -24.65 31.85 0.73
N HIS A 77 -23.32 31.82 0.84
CA HIS A 77 -22.40 32.30 -0.21
C HIS A 77 -21.36 31.26 -0.66
N GLU A 78 -21.30 30.09 -0.01
CA GLU A 78 -20.35 29.04 -0.39
C GLU A 78 -20.87 27.65 -0.02
N CYS A 79 -20.55 26.66 -0.85
CA CYS A 79 -20.77 25.24 -0.56
C CYS A 79 -19.46 24.47 -0.76
N PHE A 80 -19.05 23.70 0.25
CA PHE A 80 -17.78 22.97 0.23
C PHE A 80 -17.86 21.71 1.08
N LEU A 81 -16.90 20.80 0.86
CA LEU A 81 -16.66 19.68 1.77
C LEU A 81 -15.66 20.10 2.84
N LEU A 82 -16.03 19.90 4.09
CA LEU A 82 -15.13 20.05 5.23
C LEU A 82 -14.56 18.68 5.61
N VAL A 83 -13.25 18.54 5.43
CA VAL A 83 -12.50 17.34 5.81
C VAL A 83 -11.80 17.60 7.14
N ARG A 84 -12.18 16.86 8.19
CA ARG A 84 -11.50 16.90 9.49
C ARG A 84 -10.54 15.71 9.58
N LEU A 85 -9.24 15.99 9.71
CA LEU A 85 -8.19 14.99 9.88
C LEU A 85 -8.13 14.52 11.33
N ASP A 86 -7.80 13.25 11.56
CA ASP A 86 -7.61 12.67 12.88
C ASP A 86 -6.11 12.70 13.25
N ALA A 87 -5.74 13.63 14.13
CA ALA A 87 -4.36 13.84 14.55
C ALA A 87 -3.80 12.64 15.35
N GLU A 88 -4.63 12.00 16.17
CA GLU A 88 -4.20 10.84 16.97
C GLU A 88 -3.92 9.66 16.05
N ARG A 89 -4.79 9.42 15.07
CA ARG A 89 -4.59 8.31 14.12
C ARG A 89 -3.37 8.51 13.23
N ILE A 90 -3.12 9.73 12.74
CA ILE A 90 -1.91 10.06 11.97
C ILE A 90 -0.65 9.81 12.81
N ARG A 91 -0.68 10.19 14.09
CA ARG A 91 0.43 9.97 15.03
C ARG A 91 0.66 8.49 15.33
N LEU A 92 -0.42 7.72 15.60
CA LEU A 92 -0.34 6.29 15.90
C LEU A 92 0.18 5.46 14.71
N LEU A 93 -0.19 5.85 13.50
CA LEU A 93 0.30 5.23 12.26
C LEU A 93 1.72 5.70 11.88
N CYS A 94 2.31 6.62 12.64
CA CYS A 94 3.62 7.22 12.38
C CYS A 94 3.76 7.78 10.95
N LEU A 95 2.68 8.38 10.42
CA LEU A 95 2.67 8.90 9.05
C LEU A 95 3.42 10.23 8.98
N GLU A 96 4.42 10.29 8.10
CA GLU A 96 5.17 11.51 7.78
C GLU A 96 4.38 12.34 6.76
N VAL A 97 3.26 12.92 7.20
CA VAL A 97 2.35 13.75 6.40
C VAL A 97 2.03 15.06 7.13
N ASN A 98 1.87 16.12 6.35
CA ASN A 98 1.35 17.41 6.79
C ASN A 98 0.12 17.80 5.96
N VAL A 99 -0.64 18.83 6.39
CA VAL A 99 -1.84 19.28 5.68
C VAL A 99 -1.53 19.63 4.21
N HIS A 100 -0.38 20.24 3.94
CA HIS A 100 0.04 20.62 2.59
C HIS A 100 0.30 19.41 1.68
N SER A 101 0.88 18.34 2.21
CA SER A 101 1.11 17.09 1.49
C SER A 101 -0.21 16.39 1.17
N ILE A 102 -1.18 16.45 2.09
CA ILE A 102 -2.52 15.90 1.86
C ILE A 102 -3.24 16.70 0.78
N VAL A 103 -3.18 18.04 0.83
CA VAL A 103 -3.71 18.92 -0.23
C VAL A 103 -3.08 18.60 -1.58
N TYR A 104 -1.75 18.41 -1.62
CA TYR A 104 -1.05 18.00 -2.84
C TYR A 104 -1.58 16.66 -3.36
N SER A 105 -1.69 15.64 -2.49
CA SER A 105 -2.22 14.32 -2.85
C SER A 105 -3.64 14.39 -3.39
N ILE A 106 -4.51 15.24 -2.83
CA ILE A 106 -5.88 15.48 -3.34
C ILE A 106 -5.84 16.09 -4.75
N CYS A 107 -4.98 17.10 -4.98
CA CYS A 107 -4.87 17.77 -6.27
C CYS A 107 -4.31 16.85 -7.38
N THR A 108 -3.32 16.01 -7.05
CA THR A 108 -2.71 15.06 -7.99
C THR A 108 -3.50 13.77 -8.17
N SER A 109 -4.55 13.57 -7.36
CA SER A 109 -5.38 12.38 -7.43
C SER A 109 -6.14 12.26 -8.75
N LYS A 110 -6.75 11.08 -8.98
CA LYS A 110 -7.61 10.82 -10.15
C LYS A 110 -8.84 11.75 -10.23
N LEU A 111 -9.16 12.48 -9.16
CA LEU A 111 -10.26 13.46 -9.11
C LEU A 111 -9.99 14.71 -9.94
N LYS A 112 -8.70 15.03 -10.19
CA LYS A 112 -8.26 16.21 -10.95
C LYS A 112 -8.95 17.49 -10.43
N VAL A 113 -8.95 17.69 -9.11
CA VAL A 113 -9.45 18.91 -8.47
C VAL A 113 -8.42 20.01 -8.69
N LYS A 114 -8.87 21.22 -9.05
CA LYS A 114 -7.97 22.36 -9.24
C LYS A 114 -7.37 22.78 -7.89
N PRO A 115 -6.09 23.20 -7.82
CA PRO A 115 -5.49 23.67 -6.58
C PRO A 115 -6.26 24.84 -5.93
N ALA A 116 -6.87 25.71 -6.75
CA ALA A 116 -7.71 26.82 -6.27
C ALA A 116 -8.95 26.36 -5.48
N ASN A 117 -9.38 25.11 -5.67
CA ASN A 117 -10.56 24.54 -5.03
C ASN A 117 -10.20 23.74 -3.77
N VAL A 118 -8.94 23.71 -3.34
CA VAL A 118 -8.53 23.02 -2.12
C VAL A 118 -7.80 24.00 -1.21
N GLN A 119 -8.39 24.27 -0.04
CA GLN A 119 -7.83 25.22 0.91
C GLN A 119 -7.60 24.56 2.27
N ALA A 120 -6.38 24.64 2.78
CA ALA A 120 -6.10 24.29 4.17
C ALA A 120 -6.63 25.42 5.07
N VAL A 121 -7.58 25.08 5.96
CA VAL A 121 -8.14 26.04 6.93
C VAL A 121 -7.33 26.02 8.22
N SER A 122 -6.88 24.85 8.63
CA SER A 122 -6.02 24.64 9.80
C SER A 122 -5.10 23.44 9.55
N GLU A 123 -4.23 23.13 10.51
CA GLU A 123 -3.37 21.93 10.46
C GLU A 123 -4.17 20.63 10.33
N TRP A 124 -5.42 20.62 10.79
CA TRP A 124 -6.27 19.42 10.82
C TRP A 124 -7.58 19.55 10.05
N ALA A 125 -7.77 20.61 9.26
CA ALA A 125 -9.00 20.83 8.51
C ALA A 125 -8.73 21.37 7.11
N ILE A 126 -9.39 20.77 6.12
CA ILE A 126 -9.28 21.12 4.70
C ILE A 126 -10.68 21.40 4.15
N LYS A 127 -10.82 22.50 3.42
CA LYS A 127 -12.00 22.80 2.59
C LYS A 127 -11.75 22.34 1.16
N VAL A 128 -12.70 21.62 0.58
CA VAL A 128 -12.66 21.20 -0.83
C VAL A 128 -13.91 21.68 -1.55
N TYR A 129 -13.73 22.50 -2.58
CA TYR A 129 -14.80 23.06 -3.39
C TYR A 129 -15.05 22.19 -4.63
N ALA A 130 -16.32 21.95 -4.95
CA ALA A 130 -16.69 21.27 -6.18
C ALA A 130 -16.55 22.21 -7.39
N ASP A 131 -16.12 21.70 -8.54
CA ASP A 131 -16.10 22.46 -9.80
C ASP A 131 -17.45 22.28 -10.52
N PRO A 132 -18.27 23.33 -10.68
CA PRO A 132 -19.59 23.23 -11.30
C PRO A 132 -19.52 22.87 -12.80
N GLY A 133 -18.39 23.09 -13.46
CA GLY A 133 -18.24 22.90 -14.91
C GLY A 133 -18.12 21.43 -15.37
N LYS A 134 -17.80 20.50 -14.47
CA LYS A 134 -17.55 19.08 -14.86
C LYS A 134 -18.81 18.21 -14.96
N HIS A 135 -19.92 18.60 -14.33
CA HIS A 135 -21.07 17.71 -14.08
C HIS A 135 -22.43 18.31 -14.47
N GLY A 136 -22.49 19.12 -15.52
CA GLY A 136 -23.77 19.61 -16.04
C GLY A 136 -24.44 20.70 -15.19
N GLY A 137 -23.67 21.42 -14.37
CA GLY A 137 -24.09 22.66 -13.71
C GLY A 137 -24.74 22.53 -12.33
N TRP A 138 -25.10 21.32 -11.88
CA TRP A 138 -25.66 21.15 -10.53
C TRP A 138 -24.57 20.93 -9.48
N LEU A 139 -24.29 22.00 -8.73
CA LEU A 139 -23.28 22.02 -7.67
C LEU A 139 -23.47 20.91 -6.63
N ASN A 140 -24.72 20.62 -6.22
CA ASN A 140 -25.01 19.59 -5.24
C ASN A 140 -24.61 18.19 -5.73
N MET A 141 -24.85 17.88 -7.00
CA MET A 141 -24.45 16.60 -7.58
C MET A 141 -22.93 16.45 -7.65
N ALA A 142 -22.24 17.52 -8.06
CA ALA A 142 -20.78 17.56 -8.07
C ALA A 142 -20.19 17.39 -6.66
N LEU A 143 -20.80 18.01 -5.65
CA LEU A 143 -20.38 17.90 -4.26
C LEU A 143 -20.59 16.48 -3.72
N GLN A 144 -21.75 15.86 -3.98
CA GLN A 144 -22.02 14.48 -3.58
C GLN A 144 -21.10 13.47 -4.26
N GLN A 145 -20.80 13.66 -5.55
CA GLN A 145 -19.84 12.81 -6.25
C GLN A 145 -18.45 12.95 -5.65
N LEU A 146 -18.02 14.18 -5.36
CA LEU A 146 -16.75 14.45 -4.72
C LEU A 146 -16.69 13.79 -3.34
N ALA A 147 -17.74 13.93 -2.52
CA ALA A 147 -17.83 13.34 -1.18
C ALA A 147 -17.66 11.80 -1.21
N ARG A 148 -18.18 11.12 -2.24
CA ARG A 148 -18.01 9.67 -2.40
C ARG A 148 -16.59 9.26 -2.79
N GLN A 149 -15.90 10.08 -3.57
CA GLN A 149 -14.60 9.71 -4.14
C GLN A 149 -13.41 10.23 -3.31
N LEU A 150 -13.60 11.30 -2.53
CA LEU A 150 -12.57 11.93 -1.71
C LEU A 150 -11.96 10.97 -0.67
N PRO A 151 -12.72 10.12 0.05
CA PRO A 151 -12.14 9.15 0.98
C PRO A 151 -11.13 8.19 0.35
N ALA A 152 -11.30 7.86 -0.94
CA ALA A 152 -10.46 6.88 -1.64
C ALA A 152 -9.12 7.46 -2.14
N VAL A 153 -8.88 8.75 -1.95
CA VAL A 153 -7.61 9.40 -2.32
C VAL A 153 -6.48 8.82 -1.48
N VAL A 154 -5.40 8.38 -2.12
CA VAL A 154 -4.19 7.90 -1.44
C VAL A 154 -3.37 9.09 -0.96
N VAL A 155 -3.15 9.18 0.35
CA VAL A 155 -2.40 10.29 0.97
C VAL A 155 -0.93 9.95 1.22
N LYS A 156 -0.63 8.69 1.50
CA LYS A 156 0.71 8.14 1.73
C LYS A 156 0.73 6.67 1.31
N GLY A 157 1.91 6.13 1.04
CA GLY A 157 2.08 4.73 0.65
C GLY A 157 2.15 4.49 -0.85
N LEU A 158 2.37 3.23 -1.22
CA LEU A 158 2.47 2.79 -2.60
C LEU A 158 1.10 2.34 -3.12
N THR A 159 0.69 2.84 -4.29
CA THR A 159 -0.66 2.58 -4.82
C THR A 159 -0.94 1.11 -5.15
N ARG A 160 0.10 0.34 -5.48
CA ARG A 160 0.03 -1.08 -5.84
C ARG A 160 0.12 -2.03 -4.63
N VAL A 161 0.42 -1.50 -3.45
CA VAL A 161 0.46 -2.24 -2.19
C VAL A 161 -0.93 -2.22 -1.55
N SER A 162 -1.44 -3.38 -1.18
CA SER A 162 -2.72 -3.49 -0.46
C SER A 162 -2.52 -3.37 1.04
N ARG A 163 -1.52 -4.07 1.60
CA ARG A 163 -1.30 -4.19 3.04
C ARG A 163 0.17 -4.48 3.33
N ALA A 164 0.66 -4.04 4.49
CA ALA A 164 1.97 -4.46 4.97
C ALA A 164 1.93 -4.93 6.44
N VAL A 165 2.66 -6.01 6.72
CA VAL A 165 2.72 -6.64 8.04
C VAL A 165 4.17 -6.74 8.48
N ILE A 166 4.43 -6.35 9.73
CA ILE A 166 5.75 -6.50 10.34
C ILE A 166 5.83 -7.94 10.86
N ALA A 167 6.77 -8.70 10.33
CA ALA A 167 7.08 -10.05 10.79
C ALA A 167 8.28 -9.99 11.74
N CYS A 168 8.21 -10.73 12.84
CA CYS A 168 9.33 -10.96 13.75
C CYS A 168 9.91 -12.34 13.45
N ASP A 169 11.20 -12.40 13.19
CA ASP A 169 11.92 -13.67 13.12
C ASP A 169 12.43 -14.04 14.51
N ASP A 170 11.80 -15.05 15.12
CA ASP A 170 12.09 -15.55 16.47
C ASP A 170 13.11 -16.70 16.45
N SER A 171 13.68 -17.03 15.28
CA SER A 171 14.59 -18.18 15.13
C SER A 171 15.97 -17.98 15.79
N GLY A 172 16.32 -16.74 16.14
CA GLY A 172 17.59 -16.37 16.77
C GLY A 172 17.43 -15.80 18.18
N SER A 173 18.55 -15.58 18.86
CA SER A 173 18.57 -14.92 20.18
C SER A 173 18.22 -13.43 20.13
N ILE A 174 18.22 -12.83 18.93
CA ILE A 174 17.94 -11.42 18.69
C ILE A 174 16.76 -11.32 17.72
N ASN A 175 15.69 -10.67 18.16
CA ASN A 175 14.50 -10.41 17.35
C ASN A 175 14.86 -9.50 16.17
N ARG A 176 14.58 -9.97 14.96
CA ARG A 176 14.73 -9.19 13.72
C ARG A 176 13.38 -8.97 13.07
N TYR A 177 13.11 -7.72 12.73
CA TYR A 177 11.90 -7.30 12.04
C TYR A 177 12.15 -7.21 10.54
N LYS A 178 11.23 -7.81 9.79
CA LYS A 178 11.11 -7.68 8.33
C LYS A 178 9.71 -7.24 7.97
N LEU A 179 9.54 -6.68 6.77
CA LEU A 179 8.24 -6.24 6.28
C LEU A 179 7.75 -7.22 5.21
N CYS A 180 6.63 -7.89 5.47
CA CYS A 180 5.92 -8.63 4.45
C CYS A 180 4.88 -7.70 3.83
N VAL A 181 4.99 -7.44 2.53
CA VAL A 181 4.15 -6.51 1.79
C VAL A 181 3.28 -7.32 0.84
N GLU A 182 1.97 -7.19 0.96
CA GLU A 182 1.00 -7.79 0.05
C GLU A 182 0.72 -6.80 -1.09
N GLY A 183 0.94 -7.26 -2.31
CA GLY A 183 0.79 -6.46 -3.52
C GLY A 183 1.99 -6.55 -4.47
N ASP A 184 1.86 -5.84 -5.57
CA ASP A 184 2.95 -5.64 -6.54
C ASP A 184 3.61 -4.28 -6.30
N GLY A 185 4.73 -4.03 -6.97
CA GLY A 185 5.49 -2.79 -6.93
C GLY A 185 6.90 -2.94 -6.35
N LEU A 186 7.59 -4.05 -6.59
CA LEU A 186 8.94 -4.35 -6.08
C LEU A 186 9.91 -3.19 -6.28
N ARG A 187 9.89 -2.54 -7.46
CA ARG A 187 10.74 -1.39 -7.75
C ARG A 187 10.53 -0.24 -6.76
N ASP A 188 9.28 0.10 -6.49
CA ASP A 188 8.92 1.20 -5.60
C ASP A 188 9.20 0.83 -4.13
N VAL A 189 8.98 -0.44 -3.76
CA VAL A 189 9.30 -0.96 -2.43
C VAL A 189 10.81 -0.91 -2.18
N ILE A 190 11.64 -1.39 -3.10
CA ILE A 190 13.11 -1.34 -2.98
C ILE A 190 13.62 0.11 -2.93
N ALA A 191 12.97 1.02 -3.65
CA ALA A 191 13.35 2.44 -3.65
C ALA A 191 12.93 3.20 -2.38
N THR A 192 12.11 2.60 -1.50
CA THR A 192 11.60 3.28 -0.31
C THR A 192 12.67 3.37 0.77
N TYR A 193 12.89 4.58 1.32
CA TYR A 193 13.86 4.80 2.39
C TYR A 193 13.53 3.96 3.63
N GLY A 194 14.50 3.19 4.09
CA GLY A 194 14.42 2.29 5.24
C GLY A 194 14.30 0.81 4.88
N ILE A 195 14.16 0.49 3.59
CA ILE A 195 14.23 -0.87 3.06
C ILE A 195 15.63 -1.16 2.52
N ASP A 196 16.19 -2.32 2.86
CA ASP A 196 17.39 -2.85 2.23
C ASP A 196 17.01 -3.54 0.92
N GLY A 197 17.10 -2.77 -0.16
CA GLY A 197 16.78 -3.22 -1.51
C GLY A 197 17.61 -4.41 -2.01
N ARG A 198 18.79 -4.66 -1.44
CA ARG A 198 19.69 -5.74 -1.88
C ARG A 198 19.25 -7.11 -1.37
N LYS A 199 18.45 -7.13 -0.31
CA LYS A 199 17.95 -8.35 0.34
C LYS A 199 16.44 -8.52 0.22
N THR A 200 15.77 -7.59 -0.46
CA THR A 200 14.32 -7.64 -0.68
C THR A 200 14.01 -8.56 -1.85
N SER A 201 13.03 -9.45 -1.68
CA SER A 201 12.60 -10.41 -2.69
C SER A 201 11.10 -10.31 -2.98
N SER A 202 10.68 -10.75 -4.16
CA SER A 202 9.26 -10.85 -4.56
C SER A 202 8.99 -12.24 -5.11
N ASN A 203 7.80 -12.75 -4.85
CA ASN A 203 7.34 -14.01 -5.44
C ASN A 203 6.78 -13.80 -6.88
N ASN A 204 6.59 -12.57 -7.34
CA ASN A 204 6.14 -12.28 -8.70
C ASN A 204 7.34 -12.27 -9.67
N ILE A 205 7.54 -13.39 -10.37
CA ILE A 205 8.68 -13.62 -11.28
C ILE A 205 8.77 -12.55 -12.38
N LEU A 206 7.64 -12.14 -12.95
CA LEU A 206 7.65 -11.16 -14.05
C LEU A 206 8.08 -9.79 -13.55
N GLU A 207 7.70 -9.43 -12.34
CA GLU A 207 8.11 -8.19 -11.71
C GLU A 207 9.61 -8.19 -11.36
N VAL A 208 10.12 -9.32 -10.84
CA VAL A 208 11.56 -9.51 -10.61
C VAL A 208 12.33 -9.36 -11.91
N TYR A 209 11.86 -9.98 -13.00
CA TYR A 209 12.45 -9.83 -14.33
C TYR A 209 12.50 -8.36 -14.78
N GLN A 210 11.39 -7.62 -14.63
CA GLN A 210 11.29 -6.21 -15.03
C GLN A 210 12.13 -5.26 -14.16
N THR A 211 12.48 -5.67 -12.94
CA THR A 211 13.19 -4.81 -11.98
C THR A 211 14.67 -5.14 -11.90
N LEU A 212 15.03 -6.42 -11.90
CA LEU A 212 16.38 -6.93 -11.64
C LEU A 212 17.00 -7.69 -12.82
N GLY A 213 16.21 -8.08 -13.82
CA GLY A 213 16.69 -8.78 -15.02
C GLY A 213 16.52 -10.30 -15.00
N ILE A 214 17.04 -10.97 -16.04
CA ILE A 214 16.75 -12.38 -16.31
C ILE A 214 17.37 -13.35 -15.29
N GLU A 215 18.59 -13.08 -14.82
CA GLU A 215 19.27 -13.97 -13.87
C GLU A 215 18.56 -13.99 -12.51
N ALA A 216 18.14 -12.83 -12.02
CA ALA A 216 17.36 -12.73 -10.78
C ALA A 216 16.03 -13.49 -10.92
N ALA A 217 15.35 -13.35 -12.07
CA ALA A 217 14.11 -14.08 -12.32
C ALA A 217 14.33 -15.59 -12.38
N ALA A 218 15.42 -16.06 -12.98
CA ALA A 218 15.78 -17.48 -13.02
C ALA A 218 15.99 -18.03 -11.60
N THR A 219 16.75 -17.32 -10.75
CA THR A 219 16.93 -17.69 -9.34
C THR A 219 15.60 -17.72 -8.58
N THR A 220 14.72 -16.73 -8.79
CA THR A 220 13.39 -16.69 -8.16
C THR A 220 12.52 -17.89 -8.56
N ILE A 221 12.56 -18.31 -9.84
CA ILE A 221 11.84 -19.50 -10.30
C ILE A 221 12.32 -20.74 -9.54
N MET A 222 13.64 -20.93 -9.42
CA MET A 222 14.23 -22.06 -8.70
C MET A 222 13.80 -22.06 -7.23
N SER A 223 13.99 -20.94 -6.52
CA SER A 223 13.64 -20.84 -5.10
C SER A 223 12.15 -21.01 -4.83
N GLU A 224 11.28 -20.52 -5.71
CA GLU A 224 9.83 -20.66 -5.56
C GLU A 224 9.36 -22.10 -5.79
N ILE A 225 9.91 -22.80 -6.80
CA ILE A 225 9.58 -24.21 -7.03
C ILE A 225 10.06 -25.06 -5.85
N GLU A 226 11.30 -24.86 -5.40
CA GLU A 226 11.85 -25.55 -4.22
C GLU A 226 10.99 -25.31 -2.97
N ALA A 227 10.59 -24.06 -2.71
CA ALA A 227 9.75 -23.72 -1.56
C ALA A 227 8.37 -24.42 -1.62
N VAL A 228 7.74 -24.49 -2.80
CA VAL A 228 6.45 -25.17 -2.97
C VAL A 228 6.59 -26.68 -2.78
N MET A 229 7.66 -27.30 -3.28
CA MET A 229 7.91 -28.74 -3.14
C MET A 229 8.23 -29.11 -1.68
N ALA A 230 9.14 -28.36 -1.05
CA ALA A 230 9.53 -28.54 0.35
C ALA A 230 8.33 -28.36 1.29
N GLY A 231 7.45 -27.40 1.04
CA GLY A 231 6.21 -27.19 1.80
C GLY A 231 5.26 -28.38 1.79
N HIS A 232 5.40 -29.30 0.83
CA HIS A 232 4.61 -30.53 0.71
C HIS A 232 5.43 -31.80 1.03
N GLY A 233 6.64 -31.64 1.59
CA GLY A 233 7.51 -32.77 1.96
C GLY A 233 8.08 -33.54 0.77
N MET A 234 8.10 -32.92 -0.41
CA MET A 234 8.74 -33.48 -1.61
C MET A 234 10.14 -32.88 -1.74
N ALA A 235 11.14 -33.75 -1.98
CA ALA A 235 12.55 -33.40 -2.16
C ALA A 235 12.98 -33.66 -3.60
#